data_AF-A0AAN8UXQ8-F1
#
_entry.id   AF-A0AAN8UXQ8-F1
#
_cell.length_a   1.000
_cell.length_b   1.000
_cell.length_c   1.000
_cell.angle_alpha   90.00
_cell.angle_beta   90.00
_cell.angle_gamma   90.00
#
_symmetry.space_group_name_H-M   'P 1'
#
loop_
_entity.id
_entity.type
_entity.pdbx_description
1 polymer ?
#
loop_
_entity_poly.entity_id
_entity_poly.type
_entity_poly.pdbx_seq_one_letter_code
_entity_poly.pdbx_strand_id
1 'polypeptide(L)'
;MQRVLSPTISSLNTLIRFPNPNLLSSKSLILQSSYNLNNHNNTMPILSSTLSSQSEYSTASPVKPKQRPWLIVGLGNPGKEYDGTRHNVGFEMVDAIAKAEGISMSTVSFKALYGKSFIGNIPVMFAKPQTFMNASGESVGPLVNYYKIPLNQVLLIYDDLDLPFAKLRLLPKGGHGGHNGMRSVINHFKGSRDFPRLRIGIGRPPGKMDPASFVMRPFNKQEPEELEFAYQTGIEAVRILLLEGFNKSATFVNSAKSMEQRLVE
;
A
#
# COMPACT_ATOMS: atom_id res chain seq x y z
N MET A 1 31.63 -32.20 42.01
CA MET A 1 30.32 -31.70 42.49
C MET A 1 30.35 -30.18 42.30
N GLN A 2 29.48 -29.47 41.60
CA GLN A 2 28.27 -29.76 40.84
C GLN A 2 28.21 -28.70 39.72
N ARG A 3 27.84 -29.12 38.51
CA ARG A 3 27.38 -28.25 37.42
C ARG A 3 26.02 -27.67 37.82
N VAL A 4 25.78 -26.40 37.55
CA VAL A 4 24.41 -25.88 37.42
C VAL A 4 24.28 -25.13 36.10
N LEU A 5 23.25 -25.56 35.36
CA LEU A 5 22.97 -25.34 33.95
C LEU A 5 22.29 -23.98 33.73
N SER A 6 22.58 -23.38 32.58
CA SER A 6 21.85 -22.28 31.97
C SER A 6 20.45 -22.73 31.50
N PRO A 7 19.41 -21.88 31.60
CA PRO A 7 18.16 -22.13 30.90
C PRO A 7 18.17 -21.48 29.51
N THR A 8 17.97 -22.31 28.50
CA THR A 8 17.65 -21.97 27.11
C THR A 8 16.25 -21.37 27.01
N ILE A 9 16.10 -20.19 26.39
CA ILE A 9 14.79 -19.62 26.06
C ILE A 9 14.31 -20.26 24.75
N SER A 10 13.35 -21.17 24.91
CA SER A 10 12.61 -21.83 23.85
C SER A 10 11.46 -20.93 23.37
N SER A 11 11.33 -20.87 22.06
CA SER A 11 10.24 -20.32 21.24
C SER A 11 8.83 -20.42 21.83
N LEU A 12 8.11 -19.29 21.83
CA LEU A 12 6.64 -19.21 21.95
C LEU A 12 6.09 -18.50 20.71
N ASN A 13 5.74 -19.28 19.70
CA ASN A 13 4.88 -18.86 18.60
C ASN A 13 3.42 -18.93 19.09
N THR A 14 2.87 -17.81 19.52
CA THR A 14 1.42 -17.71 19.77
C THR A 14 0.73 -17.32 18.46
N LEU A 15 0.21 -18.33 17.78
CA LEU A 15 -0.61 -18.23 16.57
C LEU A 15 -2.00 -17.69 16.94
N ILE A 16 -2.24 -16.39 16.77
CA ILE A 16 -3.59 -15.82 16.82
C ILE A 16 -4.27 -16.12 15.47
N ARG A 17 -5.18 -17.08 15.47
CA ARG A 17 -5.98 -17.49 14.31
C ARG A 17 -7.33 -16.76 14.39
N PHE A 18 -7.56 -15.79 13.51
CA PHE A 18 -8.89 -15.15 13.37
C PHE A 18 -9.78 -15.97 12.43
N PRO A 19 -11.10 -16.05 12.68
CA PRO A 19 -12.02 -16.85 11.88
C PRO A 19 -12.33 -16.19 10.53
N ASN A 20 -12.45 -17.05 9.53
CA ASN A 20 -12.71 -16.73 8.12
C ASN A 20 -14.24 -16.58 7.90
N PRO A 21 -14.78 -15.42 7.48
CA PRO A 21 -16.21 -15.26 7.29
C PRO A 21 -16.54 -15.46 5.80
N ASN A 22 -16.76 -16.71 5.37
CA ASN A 22 -17.42 -17.00 4.09
C ASN A 22 -17.88 -18.46 4.08
N LEU A 23 -19.01 -18.73 4.72
CA LEU A 23 -19.74 -19.97 4.48
C LEU A 23 -21.21 -19.79 4.83
N LEU A 24 -22.02 -19.23 3.93
CA LEU A 24 -23.48 -19.39 3.91
C LEU A 24 -24.05 -18.65 2.68
N SER A 25 -24.37 -19.38 1.61
CA SER A 25 -25.62 -19.22 0.86
C SER A 25 -25.57 -20.04 -0.43
N SER A 26 -26.19 -21.22 -0.40
CA SER A 26 -26.88 -21.81 -1.56
C SER A 26 -27.45 -23.17 -1.14
N LYS A 27 -28.71 -23.17 -0.67
CA LYS A 27 -29.56 -24.35 -0.72
C LYS A 27 -30.85 -23.96 -1.43
N SER A 28 -30.91 -24.35 -2.69
CA SER A 28 -32.11 -24.56 -3.49
C SER A 28 -33.05 -25.54 -2.78
N LEU A 29 -34.32 -25.16 -2.64
CA LEU A 29 -35.39 -26.08 -2.24
C LEU A 29 -36.56 -25.89 -3.21
N ILE A 30 -36.75 -26.93 -4.02
CA ILE A 30 -37.95 -27.21 -4.79
C ILE A 30 -38.97 -27.81 -3.80
N LEU A 31 -40.19 -27.31 -3.76
CA LEU A 31 -41.35 -28.11 -3.36
C LEU A 31 -42.62 -27.64 -4.07
N GLN A 32 -43.34 -28.62 -4.59
CA GLN A 32 -44.53 -28.52 -5.43
C GLN A 32 -45.82 -28.30 -4.62
N SER A 33 -46.72 -27.52 -5.24
CA SER A 33 -48.16 -27.74 -5.47
C SER A 33 -49.13 -28.08 -4.33
N SER A 34 -50.23 -27.32 -4.26
CA SER A 34 -51.59 -27.81 -3.95
C SER A 34 -52.66 -26.81 -4.43
N TYR A 35 -53.79 -27.37 -4.87
CA TYR A 35 -54.91 -26.85 -5.68
C TYR A 35 -55.93 -25.93 -4.98
N ASN A 36 -56.65 -25.12 -5.80
CA ASN A 36 -58.14 -24.97 -5.91
C ASN A 36 -58.53 -23.52 -6.29
N LEU A 37 -59.64 -23.18 -6.95
CA LEU A 37 -60.56 -23.77 -7.95
C LEU A 37 -61.50 -22.59 -8.36
N ASN A 38 -62.04 -22.62 -9.59
CA ASN A 38 -63.15 -21.80 -10.15
C ASN A 38 -62.79 -20.37 -10.59
N ASN A 39 -63.21 -19.86 -11.76
CA ASN A 39 -64.55 -19.94 -12.33
C ASN A 39 -64.59 -19.63 -13.85
N HIS A 40 -65.42 -20.40 -14.57
CA HIS A 40 -66.20 -20.14 -15.79
C HIS A 40 -65.71 -19.37 -17.05
N ASN A 41 -65.86 -20.10 -18.18
CA ASN A 41 -66.49 -19.75 -19.47
C ASN A 41 -65.64 -19.50 -20.73
N ASN A 42 -65.82 -20.47 -21.64
CA ASN A 42 -66.06 -20.40 -23.09
C ASN A 42 -64.91 -20.23 -24.10
N THR A 43 -64.97 -21.18 -25.06
CA THR A 43 -64.57 -21.14 -26.48
C THR A 43 -63.09 -21.24 -26.87
N MET A 44 -62.82 -22.27 -27.69
CA MET A 44 -61.69 -22.48 -28.59
C MET A 44 -62.28 -22.98 -29.93
N PRO A 45 -61.56 -23.03 -31.08
CA PRO A 45 -60.20 -22.54 -31.35
C PRO A 45 -60.10 -21.72 -32.66
N ILE A 46 -59.01 -20.94 -32.83
CA ILE A 46 -58.47 -20.66 -34.18
C ILE A 46 -56.95 -20.82 -34.13
N LEU A 47 -56.45 -21.77 -34.91
CA LEU A 47 -55.04 -21.94 -35.24
C LEU A 47 -54.54 -20.70 -36.00
N SER A 48 -53.53 -20.02 -35.46
CA SER A 48 -52.65 -19.19 -36.27
C SER A 48 -51.22 -19.35 -35.76
N SER A 49 -50.42 -20.01 -36.59
CA SER A 49 -48.97 -20.18 -36.43
C SER A 49 -48.29 -18.86 -36.74
N THR A 50 -47.85 -18.15 -35.72
CA THR A 50 -46.92 -17.02 -35.88
C THR A 50 -45.64 -17.31 -35.10
N LEU A 51 -44.66 -17.87 -35.81
CA LEU A 51 -43.29 -18.03 -35.35
C LEU A 51 -42.71 -16.63 -35.13
N SER A 52 -42.75 -16.16 -33.89
CA SER A 52 -42.20 -14.85 -33.49
C SER A 52 -40.89 -15.12 -32.77
N SER A 53 -39.79 -14.83 -33.45
CA SER A 53 -38.42 -14.86 -32.96
C SER A 53 -38.30 -14.06 -31.67
N GLN A 54 -38.12 -14.74 -30.53
CA GLN A 54 -37.69 -14.11 -29.29
C GLN A 54 -36.20 -13.84 -29.40
N SER A 55 -35.86 -12.58 -29.62
CA SER A 55 -34.53 -12.05 -29.38
C SER A 55 -34.23 -12.13 -27.88
N GLU A 56 -33.35 -13.06 -27.50
CA GLU A 56 -32.77 -13.12 -26.17
C GLU A 56 -31.99 -11.82 -25.91
N TYR A 57 -32.60 -10.88 -25.18
CA TYR A 57 -31.88 -9.79 -24.55
C TYR A 57 -31.04 -10.38 -23.41
N SER A 58 -29.81 -10.75 -23.73
CA SER A 58 -28.76 -11.00 -22.75
C SER A 58 -28.57 -9.72 -21.93
N THR A 59 -29.05 -9.74 -20.69
CA THR A 59 -28.80 -8.69 -19.70
C THR A 59 -27.32 -8.74 -19.32
N ALA A 60 -26.49 -8.06 -20.10
CA ALA A 60 -25.10 -7.84 -19.75
C ALA A 60 -25.05 -7.17 -18.36
N SER A 61 -24.58 -7.92 -17.37
CA SER A 61 -24.35 -7.41 -16.02
C SER A 61 -23.46 -6.17 -16.10
N PRO A 62 -23.72 -5.12 -15.28
CA PRO A 62 -22.91 -3.90 -15.32
C PRO A 62 -21.44 -4.26 -15.05
N VAL A 63 -20.60 -4.05 -16.05
CA VAL A 63 -19.14 -4.26 -15.95
C VAL A 63 -18.63 -3.32 -14.87
N LYS A 64 -18.28 -3.86 -13.70
CA LYS A 64 -17.63 -3.08 -12.63
C LYS A 64 -16.39 -2.41 -13.22
N PRO A 65 -16.20 -1.09 -13.06
CA PRO A 65 -15.03 -0.41 -13.59
C PRO A 65 -13.76 -1.06 -13.05
N LYS A 66 -12.82 -1.35 -13.96
CA LYS A 66 -11.53 -1.96 -13.62
C LYS A 66 -10.79 -1.06 -12.62
N GLN A 67 -10.71 -1.48 -11.37
CA GLN A 67 -10.01 -0.74 -10.32
C GLN A 67 -8.53 -0.59 -10.71
N ARG A 68 -8.03 0.64 -10.68
CA ARG A 68 -6.60 0.94 -10.88
C ARG A 68 -5.86 0.66 -9.57
N PRO A 69 -4.62 0.16 -9.63
CA PRO A 69 -3.86 -0.13 -8.43
C PRO A 69 -3.39 1.15 -7.75
N TRP A 70 -3.28 1.11 -6.42
CA TRP A 70 -2.41 2.04 -5.70
C TRP A 70 -0.95 1.72 -6.02
N LEU A 71 -0.14 2.76 -6.23
CA LEU A 71 1.30 2.65 -6.38
C LEU A 71 1.98 3.24 -5.13
N ILE A 72 2.63 2.37 -4.37
CA ILE A 72 3.41 2.73 -3.19
C ILE A 72 4.89 2.65 -3.56
N VAL A 73 5.58 3.79 -3.55
CA VAL A 73 6.97 3.88 -4.00
C VAL A 73 7.86 4.30 -2.84
N GLY A 74 8.89 3.51 -2.57
CA GLY A 74 9.99 3.89 -1.69
C GLY A 74 11.07 4.55 -2.51
N LEU A 75 11.52 5.74 -2.12
CA LEU A 75 12.68 6.37 -2.74
C LEU A 75 13.97 5.93 -2.01
N GLY A 76 15.04 5.78 -2.79
CA GLY A 76 16.34 5.31 -2.33
C GLY A 76 17.32 5.18 -3.50
N ASN A 77 18.56 4.83 -3.21
CA ASN A 77 19.57 4.45 -4.20
C ASN A 77 19.77 2.92 -4.19
N PRO A 78 19.87 2.26 -5.36
CA PRO A 78 20.22 0.85 -5.45
C PRO A 78 21.72 0.64 -5.23
N GLY A 79 22.10 -0.51 -4.67
CA GLY A 79 23.49 -0.88 -4.42
C GLY A 79 23.77 -1.08 -2.93
N LYS A 80 24.65 -2.04 -2.62
CA LYS A 80 24.97 -2.42 -1.23
C LYS A 80 25.59 -1.27 -0.43
N GLU A 81 26.27 -0.37 -1.11
CA GLU A 81 26.87 0.83 -0.53
C GLU A 81 25.85 1.82 0.04
N TYR A 82 24.57 1.72 -0.35
CA TYR A 82 23.49 2.58 0.14
C TYR A 82 22.60 1.89 1.17
N ASP A 83 22.79 0.60 1.43
CA ASP A 83 22.02 -0.14 2.42
C ASP A 83 22.19 0.49 3.81
N GLY A 84 21.07 0.73 4.51
CA GLY A 84 21.07 1.34 5.83
C GLY A 84 21.36 2.85 5.87
N THR A 85 21.58 3.49 4.72
CA THR A 85 21.76 4.95 4.66
C THR A 85 20.45 5.68 4.93
N ARG A 86 20.53 6.88 5.53
CA ARG A 86 19.35 7.72 5.81
C ARG A 86 18.50 7.95 4.56
N HIS A 87 19.12 8.11 3.40
CA HIS A 87 18.44 8.33 2.13
C HIS A 87 17.70 7.10 1.58
N ASN A 88 17.96 5.91 2.13
CA ASN A 88 17.33 4.65 1.74
C ASN A 88 16.17 4.25 2.66
N VAL A 89 15.81 5.07 3.66
CA VAL A 89 14.69 4.79 4.58
C VAL A 89 13.35 4.57 3.85
N GLY A 90 13.17 5.18 2.67
CA GLY A 90 12.01 4.95 1.82
C GLY A 90 11.96 3.52 1.24
N PHE A 91 13.10 2.96 0.81
CA PHE A 91 13.21 1.56 0.41
C PHE A 91 12.94 0.63 1.60
N GLU A 92 13.53 0.91 2.75
CA GLU A 92 13.38 0.09 3.95
C GLU A 92 11.92 0.04 4.41
N MET A 93 11.21 1.17 4.39
CA MET A 93 9.77 1.21 4.69
C MET A 93 8.96 0.34 3.70
N VAL A 94 9.25 0.42 2.40
CA VAL A 94 8.56 -0.43 1.41
C VAL A 94 8.86 -1.91 1.62
N ASP A 95 10.10 -2.26 1.96
CA ASP A 95 10.48 -3.63 2.26
C ASP A 95 9.78 -4.15 3.53
N ALA A 96 9.67 -3.33 4.57
CA ALA A 96 8.94 -3.65 5.80
C ALA A 96 7.46 -3.91 5.51
N ILE A 97 6.81 -3.06 4.71
CA ILE A 97 5.39 -3.24 4.32
C ILE A 97 5.23 -4.48 3.46
N ALA A 98 6.05 -4.65 2.42
CA ALA A 98 5.96 -5.81 1.54
C ALA A 98 6.14 -7.12 2.32
N LYS A 99 7.08 -7.16 3.27
CA LYS A 99 7.29 -8.30 4.16
C LYS A 99 6.07 -8.56 5.06
N ALA A 100 5.52 -7.53 5.69
CA ALA A 100 4.35 -7.65 6.57
C ALA A 100 3.10 -8.14 5.83
N GLU A 101 2.95 -7.80 4.56
CA GLU A 101 1.82 -8.18 3.71
C GLU A 101 2.10 -9.45 2.87
N GLY A 102 3.27 -10.09 3.01
CA GLY A 102 3.64 -11.28 2.26
C GLY A 102 3.81 -11.05 0.74
N ILE A 103 4.15 -9.84 0.33
CA ILE A 103 4.28 -9.43 -1.07
C ILE A 103 5.70 -9.67 -1.57
N SER A 104 5.84 -10.50 -2.61
CA SER A 104 7.14 -10.69 -3.27
C SER A 104 7.45 -9.55 -4.24
N MET A 105 8.58 -8.88 -4.04
CA MET A 105 9.11 -7.86 -4.96
C MET A 105 10.15 -8.48 -5.90
N SER A 106 9.69 -9.18 -6.93
CA SER A 106 10.54 -9.95 -7.84
C SER A 106 10.53 -9.46 -9.29
N THR A 107 9.60 -8.58 -9.66
CA THR A 107 9.51 -8.10 -11.04
C THR A 107 10.49 -6.96 -11.28
N VAL A 108 11.31 -7.09 -12.31
CA VAL A 108 12.25 -6.05 -12.75
C VAL A 108 11.77 -5.49 -14.10
N SER A 109 11.24 -4.28 -14.09
CA SER A 109 10.87 -3.53 -15.29
C SER A 109 10.70 -2.05 -14.94
N PHE A 110 10.61 -1.16 -15.94
CA PHE A 110 10.49 0.29 -15.72
C PHE A 110 11.59 0.88 -14.83
N LYS A 111 12.82 0.31 -14.91
CA LYS A 111 13.92 0.64 -14.00
C LYS A 111 13.50 0.56 -12.52
N ALA A 112 12.65 -0.40 -12.15
CA ALA A 112 12.20 -0.63 -10.79
C ALA A 112 12.21 -2.13 -10.46
N LEU A 113 12.45 -2.43 -9.19
CA LEU A 113 12.08 -3.69 -8.57
C LEU A 113 10.69 -3.48 -7.96
N TYR A 114 9.70 -4.25 -8.39
CA TYR A 114 8.34 -4.09 -7.89
C TYR A 114 7.59 -5.41 -7.72
N GLY A 115 6.58 -5.37 -6.86
CA GLY A 115 5.64 -6.45 -6.60
C GLY A 115 4.21 -5.95 -6.73
N LYS A 116 3.28 -6.85 -7.04
CA LYS A 116 1.84 -6.57 -7.09
C LYS A 116 1.12 -7.52 -6.15
N SER A 117 0.09 -7.03 -5.49
CA SER A 117 -0.77 -7.83 -4.63
C SER A 117 -2.14 -7.18 -4.48
N PHE A 118 -2.91 -7.70 -3.54
CA PHE A 118 -4.10 -7.08 -2.99
C PHE A 118 -3.93 -6.90 -1.49
N ILE A 119 -4.38 -5.76 -0.97
CA ILE A 119 -4.59 -5.55 0.47
C ILE A 119 -6.10 -5.38 0.65
N GLY A 120 -6.75 -6.33 1.33
CA GLY A 120 -8.19 -6.52 1.22
C GLY A 120 -8.60 -6.79 -0.23
N ASN A 121 -9.52 -5.99 -0.77
CA ASN A 121 -9.95 -6.08 -2.17
C ASN A 121 -9.31 -5.01 -3.07
N ILE A 122 -8.27 -4.32 -2.59
CA ILE A 122 -7.68 -3.17 -3.28
C ILE A 122 -6.41 -3.62 -4.00
N PRO A 123 -6.32 -3.47 -5.33
CA PRO A 123 -5.10 -3.77 -6.05
C PRO A 123 -3.99 -2.80 -5.66
N VAL A 124 -2.79 -3.33 -5.36
CA VAL A 124 -1.64 -2.55 -4.93
C VAL A 124 -0.38 -2.96 -5.68
N MET A 125 0.52 -2.00 -5.87
CA MET A 125 1.85 -2.20 -6.42
C MET A 125 2.86 -1.48 -5.54
N PHE A 126 3.87 -2.22 -5.07
CA PHE A 126 5.00 -1.69 -4.31
C PHE A 126 6.21 -1.62 -5.22
N ALA A 127 6.90 -0.49 -5.27
CA ALA A 127 8.03 -0.28 -6.17
C ALA A 127 9.22 0.38 -5.47
N LYS A 128 10.42 -0.07 -5.81
CA LYS A 128 11.70 0.56 -5.50
C LYS A 128 12.42 0.90 -6.82
N PRO A 129 12.44 2.17 -7.24
CA PRO A 129 13.21 2.60 -8.40
C PRO A 129 14.66 2.12 -8.32
N GLN A 130 15.13 1.41 -9.33
CA GLN A 130 16.52 0.97 -9.48
C GLN A 130 17.31 1.98 -10.32
N THR A 131 17.03 3.27 -10.07
CA THR A 131 17.77 4.43 -10.58
C THR A 131 18.48 5.10 -9.42
N PHE A 132 19.43 6.00 -9.68
CA PHE A 132 19.85 6.92 -8.64
C PHE A 132 18.72 7.85 -8.22
N MET A 133 18.80 8.37 -6.99
CA MET A 133 17.75 9.15 -6.37
C MET A 133 17.32 10.34 -7.22
N ASN A 134 18.26 11.07 -7.82
CA ASN A 134 17.96 12.22 -8.67
C ASN A 134 17.24 11.85 -9.99
N ALA A 135 17.18 10.57 -10.34
CA ALA A 135 16.54 10.04 -11.54
C ALA A 135 15.29 9.18 -11.23
N SER A 136 14.80 9.16 -9.97
CA SER A 136 13.64 8.34 -9.58
C SER A 136 12.39 8.54 -10.46
N GLY A 137 12.19 9.74 -11.00
CA GLY A 137 11.08 10.02 -11.92
C GLY A 137 11.13 9.23 -13.23
N GLU A 138 12.32 8.84 -13.69
CA GLU A 138 12.51 8.01 -14.89
C GLU A 138 11.96 6.60 -14.71
N SER A 139 11.75 6.17 -13.46
CA SER A 139 11.11 4.90 -13.12
C SER A 139 9.63 5.07 -12.80
N VAL A 140 9.31 6.00 -11.90
CA VAL A 140 7.94 6.21 -11.41
C VAL A 140 7.02 6.71 -12.53
N GLY A 141 7.48 7.61 -13.40
CA GLY A 141 6.70 8.15 -14.51
C GLY A 141 6.19 7.05 -15.47
N PRO A 142 7.07 6.21 -16.03
CA PRO A 142 6.67 5.07 -16.86
C PRO A 142 5.72 4.09 -16.18
N LEU A 143 5.92 3.76 -14.89
CA LEU A 143 5.00 2.91 -14.13
C LEU A 143 3.57 3.50 -14.11
N VAL A 144 3.46 4.77 -13.72
CA VAL A 144 2.17 5.49 -13.68
C VAL A 144 1.51 5.51 -15.05
N ASN A 145 2.27 5.83 -16.11
CA ASN A 145 1.76 5.94 -17.47
C ASN A 145 1.34 4.60 -18.08
N TYR A 146 2.07 3.52 -17.79
CA TYR A 146 1.77 2.19 -18.32
C TYR A 146 0.53 1.60 -17.67
N TYR A 147 0.45 1.64 -16.33
CA TYR A 147 -0.67 1.08 -15.57
C TYR A 147 -1.90 2.01 -15.51
N LYS A 148 -1.78 3.25 -16.00
CA LYS A 148 -2.81 4.30 -15.97
C LYS A 148 -3.26 4.61 -14.54
N ILE A 149 -2.28 4.76 -13.65
CA ILE A 149 -2.50 5.03 -12.23
C ILE A 149 -2.80 6.52 -12.06
N PRO A 150 -3.93 6.91 -11.46
CA PRO A 150 -4.18 8.31 -11.18
C PRO A 150 -3.22 8.81 -10.07
N LEU A 151 -2.76 10.06 -10.16
CA LEU A 151 -1.73 10.59 -9.24
C LEU A 151 -2.18 10.59 -7.77
N ASN A 152 -3.47 10.72 -7.50
CA ASN A 152 -4.02 10.61 -6.14
C ASN A 152 -3.93 9.18 -5.55
N GLN A 153 -3.55 8.18 -6.34
CA GLN A 153 -3.25 6.80 -5.94
C GLN A 153 -1.74 6.49 -5.99
N VAL A 154 -0.88 7.51 -6.09
CA VAL A 154 0.58 7.36 -6.04
C VAL A 154 1.10 7.90 -4.72
N LEU A 155 1.47 7.01 -3.79
CA LEU A 155 2.11 7.37 -2.53
C LEU A 155 3.63 7.29 -2.69
N LEU A 156 4.33 8.42 -2.50
CA LEU A 156 5.78 8.42 -2.36
C LEU A 156 6.20 8.38 -0.89
N ILE A 157 7.17 7.53 -0.58
CA ILE A 157 7.76 7.37 0.75
C ILE A 157 9.25 7.72 0.67
N TYR A 158 9.71 8.67 1.49
CA TYR A 158 11.07 9.20 1.40
C TYR A 158 11.54 9.86 2.72
N ASP A 159 12.84 10.08 2.84
CA ASP A 159 13.48 10.73 3.98
C ASP A 159 13.27 12.24 4.03
N ASP A 160 13.21 12.79 5.24
CA ASP A 160 12.97 14.20 5.44
C ASP A 160 13.84 14.81 6.54
N LEU A 161 14.67 15.78 6.15
CA LEU A 161 15.56 16.51 7.05
C LEU A 161 14.82 17.45 8.00
N ASP A 162 13.61 17.89 7.64
CA ASP A 162 12.85 18.88 8.42
C ASP A 162 11.95 18.24 9.48
N LEU A 163 11.83 16.92 9.48
CA LEU A 163 11.12 16.18 10.50
C LEU A 163 12.09 15.65 11.56
N PRO A 164 11.71 15.68 12.85
CA PRO A 164 12.46 14.98 13.89
C PRO A 164 12.67 13.52 13.52
N PHE A 165 13.78 12.95 14.00
CA PHE A 165 14.12 11.56 13.73
C PHE A 165 12.95 10.61 14.06
N ALA A 166 12.73 9.61 13.21
CA ALA A 166 11.65 8.62 13.26
C ALA A 166 10.21 9.18 13.21
N LYS A 167 10.03 10.51 13.09
CA LYS A 167 8.69 11.11 12.99
C LYS A 167 8.14 10.92 11.58
N LEU A 168 6.96 10.31 11.49
CA LEU A 168 6.21 10.21 10.24
C LEU A 168 5.30 11.42 10.02
N ARG A 169 5.11 11.80 8.76
CA ARG A 169 4.09 12.76 8.34
C ARG A 169 3.48 12.40 7.00
N LEU A 170 2.16 12.24 6.96
CA LEU A 170 1.42 11.96 5.73
C LEU A 170 0.74 13.24 5.22
N LEU A 171 1.03 13.62 3.96
CA LEU A 171 0.50 14.82 3.32
C LEU A 171 -0.12 14.49 1.96
N PRO A 172 -1.24 15.14 1.58
CA PRO A 172 -1.94 14.83 0.32
C PRO A 172 -1.25 15.45 -0.91
N LYS A 173 -0.43 16.48 -0.70
CA LYS A 173 0.28 17.23 -1.73
C LYS A 173 1.46 18.02 -1.14
N GLY A 174 2.31 18.60 -1.99
CA GLY A 174 3.45 19.42 -1.54
C GLY A 174 4.56 19.58 -2.57
N GLY A 175 5.54 20.43 -2.27
CA GLY A 175 6.78 20.56 -3.06
C GLY A 175 7.77 19.42 -2.80
N HIS A 176 8.97 19.54 -3.38
CA HIS A 176 10.05 18.56 -3.16
C HIS A 176 10.87 18.82 -1.88
N GLY A 177 10.79 20.01 -1.27
CA GLY A 177 11.49 20.30 -0.01
C GLY A 177 13.01 20.07 -0.08
N GLY A 178 13.64 20.43 -1.20
CA GLY A 178 15.06 20.14 -1.45
C GLY A 178 15.39 18.70 -1.85
N HIS A 179 14.53 17.71 -1.58
CA HIS A 179 14.77 16.29 -1.87
C HIS A 179 14.83 15.99 -3.38
N ASN A 180 15.93 15.37 -3.84
CA ASN A 180 16.21 15.16 -5.25
C ASN A 180 15.28 14.14 -5.93
N GLY A 181 14.91 13.05 -5.25
CA GLY A 181 13.96 12.07 -5.80
C GLY A 181 12.56 12.65 -6.02
N MET A 182 11.99 13.31 -5.01
CA MET A 182 10.78 14.12 -5.15
C MET A 182 10.84 15.12 -6.32
N ARG A 183 11.95 15.85 -6.48
CA ARG A 183 12.12 16.77 -7.61
C ARG A 183 12.03 16.04 -8.95
N SER A 184 12.73 14.91 -9.06
CA SER A 184 12.73 14.06 -10.26
C SER A 184 11.33 13.56 -10.61
N VAL A 185 10.58 13.07 -9.62
CA VAL A 185 9.22 12.55 -9.83
C VAL A 185 8.25 13.67 -10.21
N ILE A 186 8.29 14.81 -9.54
CA ILE A 186 7.45 15.99 -9.88
C ILE A 186 7.69 16.43 -11.33
N ASN A 187 8.94 16.46 -11.78
CA ASN A 187 9.27 16.82 -13.16
C ASN A 187 8.64 15.83 -14.16
N HIS A 188 8.69 14.53 -13.88
CA HIS A 188 8.07 13.50 -14.71
C HIS A 188 6.54 13.51 -14.65
N PHE A 189 5.96 14.06 -13.58
CA PHE A 189 4.52 14.33 -13.47
C PHE A 189 4.12 15.70 -14.03
N LYS A 190 4.94 16.26 -14.95
CA LYS A 190 4.68 17.53 -15.63
C LYS A 190 4.48 18.70 -14.65
N GLY A 191 5.21 18.67 -13.53
CA GLY A 191 5.15 19.68 -12.48
C GLY A 191 4.00 19.50 -11.49
N SER A 192 3.15 18.47 -11.65
CA SER A 192 2.09 18.19 -10.68
C SER A 192 2.68 17.89 -9.30
N ARG A 193 2.00 18.41 -8.27
CA ARG A 193 2.34 18.23 -6.87
C ARG A 193 1.21 17.55 -6.11
N ASP A 194 0.16 17.12 -6.80
CA ASP A 194 -1.10 16.66 -6.24
C ASP A 194 -1.14 15.12 -6.12
N PHE A 195 -0.25 14.60 -5.30
CA PHE A 195 -0.15 13.18 -4.98
C PHE A 195 0.30 12.98 -3.53
N PRO A 196 -0.17 11.93 -2.84
CA PRO A 196 0.13 11.72 -1.43
C PRO A 196 1.61 11.38 -1.20
N ARG A 197 2.10 11.73 -0.01
CA ARG A 197 3.47 11.43 0.41
C ARG A 197 3.58 11.13 1.90
N LEU A 198 4.30 10.06 2.22
CA LEU A 198 4.69 9.70 3.57
C LEU A 198 6.15 10.10 3.78
N ARG A 199 6.36 11.14 4.58
CA ARG A 199 7.68 11.66 4.93
C ARG A 199 8.17 10.94 6.17
N ILE A 200 9.41 10.48 6.15
CA ILE A 200 10.07 9.82 7.29
C ILE A 200 11.18 10.73 7.79
N GLY A 201 11.06 11.21 9.03
CA GLY A 201 12.06 12.12 9.59
C GLY A 201 13.39 11.45 9.85
N ILE A 202 14.45 12.06 9.34
CA ILE A 202 15.85 11.65 9.57
C ILE A 202 16.62 12.70 10.39
N GLY A 203 15.94 13.77 10.80
CA GLY A 203 16.54 14.90 11.51
C GLY A 203 17.48 15.72 10.64
N ARG A 204 18.06 16.77 11.23
CA ARG A 204 19.07 17.60 10.57
C ARG A 204 20.49 17.16 10.92
N PRO A 205 21.47 17.35 10.02
CA PRO A 205 22.86 17.09 10.33
C PRO A 205 23.33 17.87 11.56
N PRO A 206 24.14 17.27 12.44
CA PRO A 206 24.72 17.98 13.57
C PRO A 206 25.78 18.99 13.10
N GLY A 207 25.81 20.16 13.74
CA GLY A 207 26.82 21.19 13.48
C GLY A 207 26.76 21.74 12.06
N LYS A 208 27.91 21.78 11.37
CA LYS A 208 28.08 22.33 10.01
C LYS A 208 28.18 21.24 8.93
N MET A 209 27.76 20.01 9.21
CA MET A 209 27.84 18.92 8.24
C MET A 209 26.92 19.22 7.04
N ASP A 210 27.45 18.96 5.84
CA ASP A 210 26.70 19.08 4.60
C ASP A 210 25.51 18.08 4.57
N PRO A 211 24.27 18.55 4.30
CA PRO A 211 23.10 17.66 4.23
C PRO A 211 23.23 16.52 3.24
N ALA A 212 23.87 16.72 2.07
CA ALA A 212 24.03 15.64 1.09
C ALA A 212 24.94 14.52 1.62
N SER A 213 25.99 14.90 2.36
CA SER A 213 26.85 13.94 3.07
C SER A 213 26.11 13.22 4.20
N PHE A 214 25.21 13.91 4.92
CA PHE A 214 24.45 13.34 6.03
C PHE A 214 23.46 12.26 5.58
N VAL A 215 22.71 12.50 4.51
CA VAL A 215 21.72 11.53 4.01
C VAL A 215 22.38 10.24 3.50
N MET A 216 23.64 10.32 3.05
CA MET A 216 24.41 9.15 2.59
C MET A 216 25.07 8.36 3.73
N ARG A 217 24.91 8.77 5.00
CA ARG A 217 25.46 8.03 6.14
C ARG A 217 24.46 7.04 6.70
N PRO A 218 24.93 5.90 7.24
CA PRO A 218 24.07 4.96 7.93
C PRO A 218 23.55 5.52 9.25
N PHE A 219 22.45 4.96 9.73
CA PHE A 219 21.95 5.22 11.07
C PHE A 219 22.96 4.76 12.15
N ASN A 220 22.96 5.42 13.30
CA ASN A 220 23.75 5.10 14.48
C ASN A 220 23.17 3.86 15.20
N LYS A 221 23.77 3.43 16.32
CA LYS A 221 23.37 2.18 16.99
C LYS A 221 22.04 2.25 17.77
N GLN A 222 21.55 3.45 18.11
CA GLN A 222 20.34 3.66 18.90
C GLN A 222 19.12 3.94 18.00
N GLU A 223 19.36 4.53 16.82
CA GLU A 223 18.37 4.83 15.80
C GLU A 223 17.52 3.63 15.26
N PRO A 224 18.00 2.36 15.20
CA PRO A 224 17.23 1.27 14.60
C PRO A 224 15.95 0.88 15.35
N GLU A 225 15.93 1.01 16.67
CA GLU A 225 14.74 0.65 17.48
C GLU A 225 13.60 1.64 17.21
N GLU A 226 13.90 2.93 17.20
CA GLU A 226 12.95 3.99 16.85
C GLU A 226 12.46 3.88 15.41
N LEU A 227 13.33 3.50 14.47
CA LEU A 227 12.94 3.25 13.08
C LEU A 227 12.01 2.06 12.94
N GLU A 228 12.25 0.96 13.64
CA GLU A 228 11.36 -0.20 13.60
C GLU A 228 9.94 0.21 14.03
N PHE A 229 9.83 1.05 15.05
CA PHE A 229 8.54 1.59 15.46
C PHE A 229 7.89 2.51 14.40
N ALA A 230 8.70 3.33 13.72
CA ALA A 230 8.24 4.11 12.58
C ALA A 230 7.76 3.20 11.44
N TYR A 231 8.44 2.08 11.17
CA TYR A 231 8.03 1.08 10.18
C TYR A 231 6.70 0.43 10.54
N GLN A 232 6.50 0.01 11.78
CA GLN A 232 5.19 -0.51 12.23
C GLN A 232 4.07 0.52 12.06
N THR A 233 4.34 1.78 12.40
CA THR A 233 3.38 2.87 12.18
C THR A 233 3.11 3.10 10.69
N GLY A 234 4.13 2.99 9.83
CA GLY A 234 4.01 3.12 8.38
C GLY A 234 3.22 1.98 7.74
N ILE A 235 3.41 0.75 8.21
CA ILE A 235 2.62 -0.43 7.80
C ILE A 235 1.14 -0.17 8.07
N GLU A 236 0.80 0.23 9.30
CA GLU A 236 -0.58 0.49 9.66
C GLU A 236 -1.15 1.70 8.91
N ALA A 237 -0.35 2.74 8.70
CA ALA A 237 -0.75 3.90 7.91
C ALA A 237 -1.15 3.52 6.48
N VAL A 238 -0.41 2.62 5.83
CA VAL A 238 -0.72 2.15 4.47
C VAL A 238 -1.99 1.29 4.48
N ARG A 239 -2.20 0.43 5.49
CA ARG A 239 -3.46 -0.31 5.63
C ARG A 239 -4.66 0.62 5.76
N ILE A 240 -4.61 1.58 6.68
CA ILE A 240 -5.69 2.56 6.87
C ILE A 240 -5.90 3.39 5.60
N LEU A 241 -4.82 3.82 4.94
CA LEU A 241 -4.90 4.61 3.70
C LEU A 241 -5.70 3.87 2.63
N LEU A 242 -5.41 2.58 2.46
CA LEU A 242 -6.04 1.75 1.45
C LEU A 242 -7.48 1.43 1.85
N LEU A 243 -7.68 0.86 3.04
CA LEU A 243 -8.97 0.28 3.46
C LEU A 243 -9.98 1.32 3.93
N GLU A 244 -9.53 2.43 4.50
CA GLU A 244 -10.38 3.43 5.14
C GLU A 244 -10.23 4.85 4.58
N GLY A 245 -9.19 5.09 3.78
CA GLY A 245 -8.98 6.33 3.05
C GLY A 245 -7.96 7.29 3.67
N PHE A 246 -7.53 8.25 2.85
CA PHE A 246 -6.42 9.15 3.16
C PHE A 246 -6.59 9.95 4.45
N ASN A 247 -7.78 10.52 4.70
CA ASN A 247 -7.99 11.41 5.85
C ASN A 247 -7.80 10.68 7.19
N LYS A 248 -8.30 9.44 7.30
CA LYS A 248 -8.12 8.63 8.51
C LYS A 248 -6.65 8.26 8.71
N SER A 249 -5.97 7.82 7.65
CA SER A 249 -4.54 7.52 7.69
C SER A 249 -3.71 8.75 8.08
N ALA A 250 -4.03 9.91 7.51
CA ALA A 250 -3.33 11.15 7.81
C ALA A 250 -3.54 11.59 9.27
N THR A 251 -4.75 11.47 9.81
CA THR A 251 -5.01 11.72 11.24
C THR A 251 -4.21 10.76 12.10
N PHE A 252 -4.23 9.46 11.81
CA PHE A 252 -3.46 8.44 12.53
C PHE A 252 -1.95 8.77 12.55
N VAL A 253 -1.34 8.99 11.38
CA VAL A 253 0.09 9.26 11.25
C VAL A 253 0.47 10.57 11.93
N ASN A 254 -0.27 11.64 11.66
CA ASN A 254 0.15 12.98 12.08
C ASN A 254 -0.09 13.21 13.58
N SER A 255 -1.00 12.46 14.21
CA SER A 255 -1.22 12.48 15.67
C SER A 255 -0.35 11.47 16.45
N ALA A 256 0.27 10.51 15.77
CA ALA A 256 1.09 9.50 16.42
C ALA A 256 2.22 10.13 17.25
N LYS A 257 2.25 9.84 18.55
CA LYS A 257 3.32 10.25 19.46
C LYS A 257 4.62 9.52 19.13
N SER A 258 5.75 10.19 19.33
CA SER A 258 7.10 9.59 19.24
C SER A 258 7.28 8.49 20.29
N MET A 259 8.26 7.60 20.11
CA MET A 259 8.55 6.52 21.06
C MET A 259 8.81 7.08 22.47
N GLU A 260 9.63 8.13 22.58
CA GLU A 260 9.94 8.79 23.86
C GLU A 260 8.66 9.30 24.57
N GLN A 261 7.72 9.88 23.82
CA GLN A 261 6.44 10.32 24.36
C GLN A 261 5.51 9.17 24.80
N ARG A 262 5.73 7.93 24.33
CA ARG A 262 4.95 6.75 24.73
C ARG A 262 5.56 6.00 25.91
N LEU A 263 6.86 6.18 26.17
CA LEU A 263 7.55 5.57 27.32
C LEU A 263 7.33 6.35 28.64
N VAL A 264 6.82 7.57 28.55
CA VAL A 264 6.55 8.46 29.69
C VAL A 264 5.09 8.37 30.20
N GLU A 265 4.24 7.63 29.50
CA GLU A 265 2.81 7.38 29.86
C GLU A 265 2.60 5.95 30.36
#